data_AF-A0AAW2RVM3-F1
#
_entry.id   AF-A0AAW2RVM3-F1
#
_cell.length_a   1.000
_cell.length_b   1.000
_cell.length_c   1.000
_cell.angle_alpha   90.00
_cell.angle_beta   90.00
_cell.angle_gamma   90.00
#
_symmetry.space_group_name_H-M   'P 1'
#
loop_
_entity.id
_entity.type
_entity.pdbx_description
1 polymer ?
#
loop_
_entity_poly.entity_id
_entity_poly.type
_entity_poly.pdbx_seq_one_letter_code
_entity_poly.pdbx_strand_id
1 'polypeptide(L)'
;MAATRVMASASSAFSGTVLSRSPMRGKPQSLSICFRNNRVLAQRRRLFTCTAIYNPQVQTREEGQPETLDYRVFFLDNSGKKISPWHDVPLHLGDGVFNFIVEIPKESSAKMEVATDEHFTPIKQDTKKGKLRYYP
;
A
#
# COMPACT_ATOMS: atom_id res chain seq x y z
N MET A 1 31.52 17.68 0.53
CA MET A 1 30.42 18.65 0.31
C MET A 1 29.45 18.54 1.48
N ALA A 2 29.51 19.49 2.42
CA ALA A 2 28.58 19.57 3.55
C ALA A 2 27.52 20.63 3.22
N ALA A 3 26.24 20.29 3.34
CA ALA A 3 25.12 21.20 3.09
C ALA A 3 24.32 21.38 4.38
N THR A 4 24.52 22.53 5.03
CA THR A 4 23.72 23.04 6.15
C THR A 4 22.42 23.65 5.60
N ARG A 5 21.26 23.33 6.19
CA ARG A 5 19.98 24.01 5.88
C ARG A 5 19.46 24.74 7.11
N VAL A 6 19.08 26.00 6.89
CA VAL A 6 18.58 26.97 7.87
C VAL A 6 17.04 26.96 7.89
N MET A 7 16.48 27.09 9.09
CA MET A 7 15.06 27.26 9.39
C MET A 7 14.55 28.64 8.96
N ALA A 8 13.32 28.72 8.46
CA ALA A 8 12.54 29.96 8.43
C ALA A 8 11.07 29.65 8.74
N SER A 9 10.62 30.08 9.92
CA SER A 9 9.21 30.18 10.30
C SER A 9 8.70 31.58 9.94
N ALA A 10 7.57 31.67 9.24
CA ALA A 10 6.88 32.93 9.00
C ALA A 10 5.45 32.85 9.56
N SER A 11 5.15 33.81 10.42
CA SER A 11 3.87 34.09 11.05
C SER A 11 3.36 35.45 10.58
N SER A 12 2.11 35.54 10.14
CA SER A 12 1.24 36.73 10.10
C SER A 12 0.02 36.36 9.25
N ALA A 13 -1.15 36.99 9.31
CA ALA A 13 -1.92 37.76 10.28
C ALA A 13 -3.26 38.04 9.55
N PHE A 14 -4.36 38.00 10.29
CA PHE A 14 -5.69 38.61 10.09
C PHE A 14 -6.13 39.20 8.73
N SER A 15 -7.40 38.95 8.37
CA SER A 15 -8.50 39.94 8.36
C SER A 15 -9.51 39.71 7.21
N GLY A 16 -10.81 39.95 7.47
CA GLY A 16 -11.79 40.24 6.41
C GLY A 16 -13.10 39.46 6.45
N THR A 17 -14.10 40.02 7.13
CA THR A 17 -15.51 39.63 7.22
C THR A 17 -16.37 40.12 6.03
N VAL A 18 -17.62 39.61 5.94
CA VAL A 18 -18.90 40.32 5.65
C VAL A 18 -19.71 39.88 4.39
N LEU A 19 -20.89 39.29 4.69
CA LEU A 19 -22.24 39.31 4.02
C LEU A 19 -22.39 38.71 2.60
N SER A 20 -23.46 37.98 2.26
CA SER A 20 -24.88 38.25 2.51
C SER A 20 -25.76 37.00 2.39
N ARG A 21 -26.91 36.99 3.09
CA ARG A 21 -27.94 35.92 3.13
C ARG A 21 -29.17 36.34 2.31
N SER A 22 -29.67 35.39 1.51
CA SER A 22 -31.09 35.17 1.10
C SER A 22 -31.69 36.15 0.07
N PRO A 23 -32.61 35.74 -0.86
CA PRO A 23 -33.91 35.12 -0.52
C PRO A 23 -34.52 34.04 -1.46
N MET A 24 -35.42 33.25 -0.85
CA MET A 24 -36.73 32.74 -1.33
C MET A 24 -36.89 31.88 -2.61
N ARG A 25 -37.24 30.61 -2.36
CA ARG A 25 -38.54 29.95 -2.68
C ARG A 25 -39.12 30.08 -4.11
N GLY A 26 -39.05 28.99 -4.87
CA GLY A 26 -39.93 28.69 -6.01
C GLY A 26 -39.92 27.19 -6.32
N LYS A 27 -41.09 26.53 -6.26
CA LYS A 27 -41.33 25.09 -6.52
C LYS A 27 -41.75 24.87 -7.99
N PRO A 28 -41.84 23.61 -8.48
CA PRO A 28 -41.32 23.19 -9.77
C PRO A 28 -42.35 23.27 -10.90
N GLN A 29 -41.88 23.31 -12.14
CA GLN A 29 -42.71 23.07 -13.31
C GLN A 29 -42.12 21.96 -14.17
N SER A 30 -43.00 20.99 -14.46
CA SER A 30 -42.99 20.08 -15.61
C SER A 30 -41.88 19.02 -15.71
N LEU A 31 -42.11 17.87 -15.08
CA LEU A 31 -41.56 16.59 -15.56
C LEU A 31 -42.60 15.92 -16.46
N SER A 32 -42.35 15.92 -17.77
CA SER A 32 -42.99 15.00 -18.70
C SER A 32 -41.99 14.61 -19.80
N ILE A 33 -41.10 13.68 -19.46
CA ILE A 33 -40.45 12.86 -20.47
C ILE A 33 -40.67 11.40 -20.05
N CYS A 34 -41.69 10.81 -20.66
CA CYS A 34 -41.88 9.38 -20.69
C CYS A 34 -40.82 8.77 -21.62
N PHE A 35 -39.90 7.98 -21.06
CA PHE A 35 -39.18 6.98 -21.84
C PHE A 35 -39.43 5.59 -21.24
N ARG A 36 -40.02 4.74 -22.10
CA ARG A 36 -40.26 3.32 -21.93
C ARG A 36 -38.98 2.58 -21.57
N ASN A 37 -39.16 1.51 -20.78
CA ASN A 37 -38.35 0.30 -20.69
C ASN A 37 -36.96 0.38 -21.34
N ASN A 38 -35.95 0.60 -20.51
CA ASN A 38 -34.68 -0.05 -20.75
C ASN A 38 -34.42 -1.02 -19.59
N ARG A 39 -34.30 -2.29 -19.97
CA ARG A 39 -33.81 -3.38 -19.13
C ARG A 39 -32.68 -2.84 -18.27
N VAL A 40 -32.76 -3.01 -16.96
CA VAL A 40 -31.61 -2.81 -16.08
C VAL A 40 -30.53 -3.73 -16.61
N LEU A 41 -29.63 -3.19 -17.44
CA LEU A 41 -28.35 -3.81 -17.70
C LEU A 41 -27.75 -3.87 -16.30
N ALA A 42 -27.80 -5.05 -15.70
CA ALA A 42 -26.99 -5.36 -14.54
C ALA A 42 -25.56 -5.15 -15.03
N GLN A 43 -25.08 -3.91 -14.86
CA GLN A 43 -23.71 -3.54 -15.10
C GLN A 43 -22.95 -4.48 -14.17
N ARG A 44 -22.38 -5.54 -14.76
CA ARG A 44 -21.39 -6.39 -14.10
C ARG A 44 -20.35 -5.41 -13.63
N ARG A 45 -20.44 -4.99 -12.36
CA ARG A 45 -19.38 -4.25 -11.69
C ARG A 45 -18.16 -5.12 -11.92
N ARG A 46 -17.16 -4.60 -12.65
CA ARG A 46 -15.88 -5.29 -12.75
C ARG A 46 -15.33 -5.30 -11.32
N LEU A 47 -15.57 -6.38 -10.59
CA LEU A 47 -15.17 -6.58 -9.19
C LEU A 47 -13.68 -6.90 -9.11
N PHE A 48 -12.83 -6.13 -9.78
CA PHE A 48 -11.39 -6.41 -9.84
C PHE A 48 -10.53 -5.18 -9.51
N THR A 49 -11.05 -4.23 -8.74
CA THR A 49 -10.18 -3.26 -8.07
C THR A 49 -9.64 -3.93 -6.81
N CYS A 50 -8.42 -4.45 -6.85
CA CYS A 50 -7.72 -4.90 -5.66
C CYS A 50 -7.42 -3.67 -4.79
N THR A 51 -8.21 -3.46 -3.74
CA THR A 51 -7.93 -2.40 -2.76
C THR A 51 -6.98 -2.99 -1.71
N ALA A 52 -5.72 -2.54 -1.69
CA ALA A 52 -4.78 -2.88 -0.64
C ALA A 52 -4.97 -1.92 0.55
N ILE A 53 -5.29 -2.46 1.72
CA ILE A 53 -5.30 -1.69 2.96
C ILE A 53 -3.89 -1.80 3.55
N TYR A 54 -3.15 -0.70 3.55
CA TYR A 54 -1.82 -0.65 4.16
C TYR A 54 -1.95 -0.29 5.64
N ASN A 55 -1.84 -1.28 6.52
CA ASN A 55 -1.73 -1.07 7.97
C ASN A 55 -0.78 -2.12 8.58
N PRO A 56 0.52 -2.04 8.31
CA PRO A 56 1.44 -3.07 8.75
C PRO A 56 1.72 -2.95 10.25
N GLN A 57 1.29 -3.95 11.01
CA GLN A 57 1.74 -4.18 12.39
C GLN A 57 3.13 -4.85 12.45
N VAL A 58 3.80 -4.92 11.31
CA VAL A 58 5.05 -5.65 11.09
C VAL A 58 6.01 -4.72 10.38
N GLN A 59 7.23 -4.62 10.87
CA GLN A 59 8.29 -3.79 10.30
C GLN A 59 9.33 -4.66 9.60
N THR A 60 10.02 -4.13 8.60
CA THR A 60 11.12 -4.83 7.94
C THR A 60 12.46 -4.31 8.45
N ARG A 61 13.43 -5.23 8.55
CA ARG A 61 14.83 -4.92 8.88
C ARG A 61 15.74 -5.61 7.89
N GLU A 62 16.51 -4.80 7.17
CA GLU A 62 17.50 -5.27 6.22
C GLU A 62 18.82 -5.56 6.95
N GLU A 63 19.43 -6.70 6.64
CA GLU A 63 20.74 -7.12 7.11
C GLU A 63 21.58 -7.57 5.89
N GLY A 64 22.86 -7.23 5.87
CA GLY A 64 23.72 -7.40 4.69
C GLY A 64 23.66 -6.20 3.73
N GLN A 65 24.42 -6.28 2.64
CA GLN A 65 24.40 -5.24 1.59
C GLN A 65 23.43 -5.62 0.47
N PRO A 66 22.67 -4.68 -0.10
CA PRO A 66 21.86 -4.97 -1.29
C PRO A 66 22.72 -5.57 -2.41
N GLU A 67 22.13 -6.46 -3.21
CA GLU A 67 22.80 -7.14 -4.33
C GLU A 67 24.00 -8.03 -3.93
N THR A 68 23.97 -8.56 -2.71
CA THR A 68 24.92 -9.58 -2.26
C THR A 68 24.23 -10.87 -1.82
N LEU A 69 25.00 -11.95 -1.69
CA LEU A 69 24.47 -13.28 -1.30
C LEU A 69 24.00 -13.33 0.15
N ASP A 70 24.54 -12.46 1.00
CA ASP A 70 24.22 -12.31 2.43
C ASP A 70 23.07 -11.36 2.72
N TYR A 71 22.53 -10.66 1.72
CA TYR A 71 21.38 -9.77 1.89
C TYR A 71 20.13 -10.53 2.37
N ARG A 72 19.56 -10.09 3.49
CA ARG A 72 18.35 -10.64 4.09
C ARG A 72 17.42 -9.54 4.57
N VAL A 73 16.12 -9.74 4.34
CA VAL A 73 15.07 -8.88 4.89
C VAL A 73 14.29 -9.66 5.94
N PHE A 74 14.50 -9.31 7.21
CA PHE A 74 13.78 -9.87 8.34
C PHE A 74 12.51 -9.06 8.65
N PHE A 75 11.54 -9.73 9.27
CA PHE A 75 10.30 -9.12 9.74
C PHE A 75 10.36 -8.99 11.27
N LEU A 76 9.91 -7.85 11.78
CA LEU A 76 9.86 -7.53 13.20
C LEU A 76 8.42 -7.24 13.62
N ASP A 77 8.02 -7.73 14.78
CA ASP A 77 6.76 -7.32 15.39
C ASP A 77 6.82 -5.87 15.94
N ASN A 78 5.71 -5.39 16.47
CA ASN A 78 5.64 -4.07 17.14
C ASN A 78 6.56 -3.95 18.36
N SER A 79 7.04 -5.07 18.91
CA SER A 79 7.97 -5.14 20.04
C SER A 79 9.44 -5.10 19.59
N GLY A 80 9.71 -5.18 18.28
CA GLY A 80 11.05 -5.29 17.70
C GLY A 80 11.64 -6.70 17.67
N LYS A 81 10.86 -7.74 17.99
CA LYS A 81 11.26 -9.14 17.94
C LYS A 81 11.18 -9.66 16.51
N LYS A 82 12.19 -10.42 16.06
CA LYS A 82 12.17 -11.13 14.77
C LYS A 82 11.03 -12.16 14.74
N ILE A 83 10.26 -12.13 13.66
CA ILE A 83 9.17 -13.07 13.36
C ILE A 83 9.35 -13.64 11.95
N SER A 84 8.77 -14.82 11.72
CA SER A 84 8.74 -15.50 10.42
C SER A 84 7.57 -14.99 9.57
N PRO A 85 7.80 -14.42 8.37
CA PRO A 85 6.72 -14.10 7.44
C PRO A 85 5.91 -15.33 7.01
N TRP A 86 6.48 -16.53 7.06
CA TRP A 86 5.76 -17.74 6.70
C TRP A 86 4.86 -18.25 7.83
N HIS A 87 5.37 -18.28 9.06
CA HIS A 87 4.69 -18.97 10.16
C HIS A 87 3.94 -18.04 11.10
N ASP A 88 4.42 -16.81 11.31
CA ASP A 88 3.92 -15.94 12.37
C ASP A 88 2.95 -14.86 11.86
N VAL A 89 2.97 -14.54 10.55
CA VAL A 89 2.04 -13.57 9.95
C VAL A 89 0.71 -14.28 9.63
N PRO A 90 -0.42 -13.86 10.23
CA PRO A 90 -1.70 -14.54 10.01
C PRO A 90 -2.17 -14.35 8.58
N LEU A 91 -2.59 -15.43 7.90
CA LEU A 91 -3.11 -15.33 6.53
C LEU A 91 -4.44 -14.55 6.46
N HIS A 92 -5.34 -14.76 7.42
CA HIS A 92 -6.68 -14.16 7.43
C HIS A 92 -6.81 -13.12 8.53
N LEU A 93 -7.38 -11.96 8.20
CA LEU A 93 -7.70 -10.90 9.16
C LEU A 93 -9.21 -10.78 9.47
N GLY A 94 -10.05 -11.56 8.79
CA GLY A 94 -11.51 -11.43 8.83
C GLY A 94 -12.06 -10.70 7.60
N ASP A 95 -13.38 -10.72 7.41
CA ASP A 95 -14.10 -9.99 6.35
C ASP A 95 -13.58 -10.23 4.92
N GLY A 96 -13.03 -11.42 4.65
CA GLY A 96 -12.44 -11.76 3.35
C GLY A 96 -11.13 -11.02 3.04
N VAL A 97 -10.49 -10.41 4.05
CA VAL A 97 -9.19 -9.74 3.95
C VAL A 97 -8.07 -10.71 4.30
N PHE A 98 -7.03 -10.70 3.46
CA PHE A 98 -5.86 -11.56 3.59
C PHE A 98 -4.60 -10.71 3.68
N ASN A 99 -3.63 -11.17 4.45
CA ASN A 99 -2.28 -10.64 4.38
C ASN A 99 -1.59 -11.15 3.11
N PHE A 100 -0.92 -10.23 2.43
CA PHE A 100 -0.08 -10.52 1.27
C PHE A 100 1.32 -9.99 1.54
N ILE A 101 2.31 -10.86 1.45
CA ILE A 101 3.71 -10.52 1.65
C ILE A 101 4.32 -10.24 0.29
N VAL A 102 4.70 -8.98 0.08
CA VAL A 102 5.30 -8.54 -1.18
C VAL A 102 6.77 -8.97 -1.19
N GLU A 103 7.11 -9.96 -2.01
CA GLU A 103 8.49 -10.37 -2.21
C GLU A 103 9.18 -9.54 -3.29
N ILE A 104 8.49 -9.32 -4.42
CA ILE A 104 9.02 -8.62 -5.60
C ILE A 104 8.11 -7.43 -5.91
N PRO A 105 8.54 -6.20 -5.62
CA PRO A 105 7.80 -5.00 -5.99
C PRO A 105 7.55 -4.92 -7.50
N LYS A 106 6.43 -4.30 -7.90
CA LYS A 106 6.14 -4.02 -9.31
C LYS A 106 7.29 -3.25 -9.94
N GLU A 107 7.63 -3.60 -11.18
CA GLU A 107 8.74 -2.99 -11.94
C GLU A 107 10.14 -3.25 -11.34
N SER A 108 10.29 -4.28 -10.49
CA SER A 108 11.60 -4.82 -10.09
C SER A 108 11.86 -6.19 -10.75
N SER A 109 13.13 -6.54 -10.93
CA SER A 109 13.56 -7.77 -11.60
C SER A 109 14.28 -8.76 -10.68
N ALA A 110 14.77 -8.33 -9.52
CA ALA A 110 15.44 -9.21 -8.56
C ALA A 110 14.46 -10.31 -8.11
N LYS A 111 14.82 -11.58 -8.33
CA LYS A 111 13.99 -12.70 -7.88
C LYS A 111 14.18 -12.88 -6.38
N MET A 112 13.40 -12.16 -5.60
CA MET A 112 13.32 -12.31 -4.16
C MET A 112 12.31 -13.40 -3.80
N GLU A 113 12.55 -14.12 -2.71
CA GLU A 113 11.65 -15.15 -2.19
C GLU A 113 11.87 -15.35 -0.68
N VAL A 114 10.85 -15.85 0.02
CA VAL A 114 11.00 -16.29 1.41
C VAL A 114 11.98 -17.48 1.49
N ALA A 115 12.99 -17.34 2.34
CA ALA A 115 14.01 -18.35 2.64
C ALA A 115 13.43 -19.45 3.54
N THR A 116 12.74 -20.41 2.91
CA THR A 116 12.08 -21.56 3.56
C THR A 116 12.99 -22.44 4.43
N ASP A 117 14.29 -22.36 4.17
CA ASP A 117 15.37 -23.14 4.75
C ASP A 117 16.12 -22.42 5.89
N GLU A 118 15.84 -21.12 6.12
CA GLU A 118 16.54 -20.29 7.09
C GLU A 118 15.68 -19.94 8.31
N HIS A 119 16.33 -19.72 9.46
CA HIS A 119 15.62 -19.29 10.67
C HIS A 119 14.95 -17.93 10.48
N PHE A 120 13.73 -17.82 11.01
CA PHE A 120 12.84 -16.66 10.84
C PHE A 120 12.45 -16.39 9.37
N THR A 121 12.74 -17.32 8.46
CA THR A 121 12.35 -17.30 7.04
C THR A 121 12.43 -15.90 6.39
N PRO A 122 13.60 -15.22 6.42
CA PRO A 122 13.74 -13.91 5.83
C PRO A 122 13.48 -13.93 4.32
N ILE A 123 13.23 -12.77 3.71
CA ILE A 123 13.26 -12.67 2.25
C ILE A 123 14.72 -12.57 1.79
N LYS A 124 15.10 -13.40 0.81
CA LYS A 124 16.43 -13.40 0.17
C LYS A 124 16.30 -13.44 -1.34
N GLN A 125 17.36 -13.10 -2.06
CA GLN A 125 17.38 -13.26 -3.50
C GLN A 125 17.73 -14.71 -3.89
N ASP A 126 16.97 -15.29 -4.82
CA ASP A 126 17.25 -16.60 -5.40
C ASP A 126 18.62 -16.59 -6.10
N THR A 127 19.31 -17.72 -6.04
CA THR A 127 20.61 -17.91 -6.67
C THR A 127 20.55 -19.00 -7.74
N LYS A 128 21.12 -18.71 -8.91
CA LYS A 128 21.23 -19.69 -10.00
C LYS A 128 22.69 -19.78 -10.43
N LYS A 129 23.29 -20.97 -10.28
CA LYS A 129 24.71 -21.22 -10.56
C LYS A 129 25.64 -20.30 -9.74
N GLY A 130 25.30 -20.08 -8.46
CA GLY A 130 26.08 -19.23 -7.54
C GLY A 130 26.01 -17.73 -7.80
N LYS A 131 25.15 -17.28 -8.74
CA LYS A 131 24.91 -15.86 -9.03
C LYS A 131 23.49 -15.47 -8.64
N LEU A 132 23.31 -14.22 -8.26
CA LEU A 132 22.01 -13.62 -7.99
C LEU A 132 21.12 -13.67 -9.24
N ARG A 133 19.86 -14.06 -9.07
CA ARG A 133 18.92 -14.25 -10.16
C ARG A 133 18.03 -13.03 -10.35
N TYR A 134 17.85 -12.67 -11.62
CA TYR A 134 16.91 -11.65 -12.07
C TYR A 134 15.96 -12.24 -13.12
N TYR A 135 14.73 -11.75 -13.17
CA TYR A 135 13.81 -11.99 -14.27
C TYR A 135 14.24 -11.19 -15.52
N PRO A 136 13.99 -11.73 -16.73
CA PRO A 136 14.33 -11.07 -17.99
C PRO A 136 13.47 -9.84 -18.27
#